data_AF-A0A3Q2CXP1-F1
#
_entry.id   AF-A0A3Q2CXP1-F1
#
_cell.length_a   1.000
_cell.length_b   1.000
_cell.length_c   1.000
_cell.angle_alpha   90.00
_cell.angle_beta   90.00
_cell.angle_gamma   90.00
#
_symmetry.space_group_name_H-M   'P 1'
#
loop_
_entity.id
_entity.type
_entity.pdbx_description
1 polymer ?
#
loop_
_entity_poly.entity_id
_entity_poly.type
_entity_poly.pdbx_seq_one_letter_code
_entity_poly.pdbx_strand_id
1 'polypeptide(L)'
;TFGTTLNQEELISWDSRQHSSEYPTDAFGELEFAGFLRLSCDTPPQIIYTLMTAHWRLPLPNLVVSVVGGEGHEKIKPWVRDILRKGLIRAAQNTETWILTGGLREGVSRCVGEAVKDHGAVASAGSQKKVIAIGVAPWGLVYNRKQLRRRADRQVPGSDCFSPR
;
A
#
# COMPACT_ATOMS: atom_id res chain seq x y z
N THR A 1 22.81 32.32 48.87
CA THR A 1 21.87 31.28 49.34
C THR A 1 20.48 31.72 48.88
N PHE A 2 19.76 31.06 47.98
CA PHE A 2 19.84 29.73 47.39
C PHE A 2 19.34 29.83 45.94
N GLY A 3 19.99 29.12 45.02
CA GLY A 3 19.36 28.74 43.77
C GLY A 3 18.60 27.43 43.96
N THR A 4 17.51 27.26 43.21
CA THR A 4 17.06 25.95 42.71
C THR A 4 16.11 26.16 41.54
N THR A 5 16.60 25.78 40.37
CA THR A 5 15.89 25.19 39.23
C THR A 5 14.78 24.24 39.65
N LEU A 6 13.68 24.16 38.90
CA LEU A 6 13.05 22.89 38.49
C LEU A 6 12.12 23.11 37.27
N ASN A 7 12.67 22.71 36.12
CA ASN A 7 12.05 21.91 35.07
C ASN A 7 10.74 22.41 34.46
N GLN A 8 10.88 23.20 33.41
CA GLN A 8 9.98 23.16 32.28
C GLN A 8 10.01 21.72 31.74
N GLU A 9 8.93 20.97 31.94
CA GLU A 9 8.72 19.68 31.26
C GLU A 9 8.92 19.96 29.76
N GLU A 10 10.05 19.50 29.21
CA GLU A 10 10.21 19.42 27.77
C GLU A 10 9.02 18.60 27.27
N LEU A 11 8.11 19.25 26.54
CA LEU A 11 7.09 18.56 25.78
C LEU A 11 7.84 17.71 24.75
N ILE A 12 8.12 16.46 25.11
CA ILE A 12 8.85 15.52 24.27
C ILE A 12 8.00 15.32 23.02
N SER A 13 8.42 15.92 21.90
CA SER A 13 7.79 15.69 20.62
C SER A 13 8.02 14.24 20.22
N TRP A 14 6.95 13.52 19.92
CA TRP A 14 7.06 12.12 19.52
C TRP A 14 7.85 12.00 18.22
N ASP A 15 9.03 11.39 18.28
CA ASP A 15 9.79 10.88 17.14
C ASP A 15 9.64 9.35 17.02
N SER A 16 9.24 8.87 15.84
CA SER A 16 9.17 7.45 15.49
C SER A 16 10.46 6.67 15.74
N ARG A 17 11.63 7.26 15.51
CA ARG A 17 12.93 6.59 15.64
C ARG A 17 13.35 6.40 17.09
N GLN A 18 12.84 7.25 17.98
CA GLN A 18 13.22 7.27 19.39
C GLN A 18 12.14 6.65 20.30
N HIS A 19 10.87 6.67 19.86
CA HIS A 19 9.72 6.27 20.67
C HIS A 19 8.91 5.12 20.06
N SER A 20 9.50 4.32 19.16
CA SER A 20 8.90 3.09 18.67
C SER A 20 9.88 1.91 18.75
N SER A 21 9.36 0.69 18.70
CA SER A 21 10.15 -0.54 18.70
C SER A 21 9.60 -1.48 17.63
N GLU A 22 10.50 -2.16 16.91
CA GLU A 22 10.13 -3.07 15.84
C GLU A 22 9.85 -4.48 16.35
N TYR A 23 8.87 -5.13 15.73
CA TYR A 23 8.51 -6.53 15.97
C TYR A 23 8.13 -7.18 14.64
N PRO A 24 8.26 -8.52 14.50
CA PRO A 24 7.78 -9.23 13.32
C PRO A 24 6.33 -8.86 12.95
N THR A 25 6.06 -8.71 11.65
CA THR A 25 4.73 -8.30 11.19
C THR A 25 3.70 -9.40 11.45
N ASP A 26 2.60 -9.04 12.10
CA ASP A 26 1.48 -9.93 12.37
C ASP A 26 0.31 -9.71 11.40
N ALA A 27 0.48 -8.82 10.41
CA ALA A 27 -0.54 -8.44 9.45
C ALA A 27 -0.03 -8.66 8.01
N PHE A 28 -0.15 -9.90 7.54
CA PHE A 28 0.18 -10.31 6.18
C PHE A 28 -0.73 -11.47 5.74
N GLY A 29 -0.98 -11.61 4.44
CA GLY A 29 -1.74 -12.73 3.89
C GLY A 29 -2.49 -12.39 2.61
N GLU A 30 -3.43 -13.26 2.26
CA GLU A 30 -4.38 -13.05 1.17
C GLU A 30 -5.75 -12.67 1.76
N LEU A 31 -6.34 -11.61 1.22
CA LEU A 31 -7.77 -11.34 1.25
C LEU A 31 -8.39 -12.05 0.05
N GLU A 32 -9.67 -12.40 0.14
CA GLU A 32 -10.42 -13.04 -0.97
C GLU A 32 -10.31 -12.29 -2.31
N PHE A 33 -9.92 -11.01 -2.27
CA PHE A 33 -9.79 -10.14 -3.43
C PHE A 33 -8.35 -9.63 -3.71
N ALA A 34 -7.34 -9.84 -2.84
CA ALA A 34 -5.97 -9.33 -3.03
C ALA A 34 -4.94 -9.82 -1.97
N GLY A 35 -3.64 -9.81 -2.29
CA GLY A 35 -2.56 -9.93 -1.29
C GLY A 35 -2.30 -8.63 -0.52
N PHE A 36 -1.88 -8.70 0.75
CA PHE A 36 -1.48 -7.53 1.55
C PHE A 36 -0.31 -7.80 2.49
N LEU A 37 0.41 -6.73 2.84
CA LEU A 37 1.53 -6.76 3.78
C LEU A 37 1.62 -5.45 4.56
N ARG A 38 1.73 -5.52 5.89
CA ARG A 38 2.11 -4.38 6.74
C ARG A 38 3.64 -4.35 6.92
N LEU A 39 4.24 -3.20 6.68
CA LEU A 39 5.67 -2.93 6.79
C LEU A 39 5.95 -1.77 7.76
N SER A 40 7.18 -1.74 8.29
CA SER A 40 7.70 -0.56 9.00
C SER A 40 8.04 0.55 8.00
N CYS A 41 8.00 1.81 8.44
CA CYS A 41 8.21 2.97 7.56
C CYS A 41 9.65 3.13 7.07
N ASP A 42 10.60 2.47 7.73
CA ASP A 42 12.03 2.44 7.42
C ASP A 42 12.47 1.14 6.73
N THR A 43 11.54 0.23 6.42
CA THR A 43 11.84 -0.99 5.66
C THR A 43 12.51 -0.61 4.33
N PRO A 44 13.72 -1.12 4.03
CA PRO A 44 14.40 -0.82 2.77
C PRO A 44 13.56 -1.22 1.54
N PRO A 45 13.42 -0.34 0.53
CA PRO A 45 12.57 -0.60 -0.63
C PRO A 45 13.00 -1.84 -1.45
N GLN A 46 14.26 -2.25 -1.37
CA GLN A 46 14.79 -3.46 -2.01
C GLN A 46 14.13 -4.72 -1.47
N ILE A 47 13.82 -4.76 -0.17
CA ILE A 47 13.10 -5.88 0.47
C ILE A 47 11.67 -5.94 -0.09
N ILE A 48 11.01 -4.79 -0.22
CA ILE A 48 9.65 -4.68 -0.78
C ILE A 48 9.64 -5.16 -2.23
N TYR A 49 10.60 -4.71 -3.04
CA TYR A 49 10.73 -5.13 -4.43
C TYR A 49 10.95 -6.64 -4.57
N THR A 50 11.83 -7.21 -3.76
CA THR A 50 12.11 -8.65 -3.73
C THR A 50 10.85 -9.44 -3.32
N LEU A 51 10.09 -8.93 -2.36
CA LEU A 51 8.84 -9.55 -1.95
C LEU A 51 7.80 -9.56 -3.08
N MET A 52 7.60 -8.41 -3.74
CA MET A 52 6.67 -8.28 -4.86
C MET A 52 7.00 -9.22 -6.02
N THR A 53 8.28 -9.34 -6.38
CA THR A 53 8.72 -10.12 -7.54
C THR A 53 8.95 -11.60 -7.24
N ALA A 54 9.58 -11.94 -6.12
CA ALA A 54 9.93 -13.32 -5.78
C ALA A 54 8.82 -14.06 -5.02
N HIS A 55 8.13 -13.39 -4.08
CA HIS A 55 7.14 -14.04 -3.21
C HIS A 55 5.72 -13.92 -3.78
N TRP A 56 5.33 -12.71 -4.18
CA TRP A 56 4.02 -12.48 -4.83
C TRP A 56 4.02 -12.78 -6.33
N ARG A 57 5.20 -13.05 -6.91
CA ARG A 57 5.36 -13.42 -8.32
C ARG A 57 4.71 -12.40 -9.27
N LEU A 58 4.79 -11.11 -8.93
CA LEU A 58 4.34 -10.06 -9.82
C LEU A 58 5.30 -9.99 -11.03
N PRO A 59 4.79 -9.99 -12.29
CA PRO A 59 5.62 -9.78 -13.45
C PRO A 59 6.30 -8.41 -13.36
N LEU A 60 7.56 -8.35 -13.81
CA LEU A 60 8.30 -7.10 -13.82
C LEU A 60 7.62 -6.09 -14.75
N PRO A 61 7.45 -4.84 -14.32
CA PRO A 61 6.85 -3.82 -15.15
C PRO A 61 7.86 -3.31 -16.17
N ASN A 62 7.37 -3.01 -17.36
CA ASN A 62 8.06 -2.16 -18.34
C ASN A 62 7.73 -0.68 -18.13
N LEU A 63 6.69 -0.38 -17.33
CA LEU A 63 6.27 0.97 -16.98
C LEU A 63 5.75 1.02 -15.54
N VAL A 64 6.16 2.04 -14.79
CA VAL A 64 5.63 2.31 -13.45
C VAL A 64 4.96 3.68 -13.45
N VAL A 65 3.67 3.73 -13.12
CA VAL A 65 2.88 4.96 -13.04
C VAL A 65 2.49 5.20 -11.59
N SER A 66 2.95 6.31 -11.01
CA SER A 66 2.51 6.75 -9.69
C SER A 66 1.38 7.77 -9.84
N VAL A 67 0.22 7.45 -9.27
CA VAL A 67 -0.95 8.34 -9.25
C VAL A 67 -1.21 8.79 -7.82
N VAL A 68 -0.87 10.04 -7.55
CA VAL A 68 -1.05 10.71 -6.26
C VAL A 68 -2.13 11.77 -6.41
N GLY A 69 -2.98 11.90 -5.40
CA GLY A 69 -4.02 12.93 -5.35
C GLY A 69 -4.39 13.25 -3.92
N GLY A 70 -5.19 14.29 -3.74
CA GLY A 70 -5.65 14.71 -2.41
C GLY A 70 -6.38 13.59 -1.67
N GLU A 71 -6.08 13.46 -0.39
CA GLU A 71 -6.80 12.61 0.55
C GLU A 71 -7.98 13.42 1.09
N GLY A 72 -9.21 12.91 0.92
CA GLY A 72 -10.42 13.59 1.37
C GLY A 72 -11.69 13.11 0.66
N HIS A 73 -12.83 13.40 1.27
CA HIS A 73 -14.15 13.07 0.73
C HIS A 73 -14.61 14.00 -0.41
N GLU A 74 -13.75 14.91 -0.87
CA GLU A 74 -14.07 15.78 -1.98
C GLU A 74 -14.33 14.97 -3.25
N LYS A 75 -15.51 15.17 -3.83
CA LYS A 75 -15.93 14.44 -5.02
C LYS A 75 -15.12 14.95 -6.21
N ILE A 76 -14.28 14.08 -6.76
CA ILE A 76 -13.62 14.32 -8.04
C ILE A 76 -14.67 14.66 -9.09
N LYS A 77 -14.43 15.75 -9.84
CA LYS A 77 -15.32 16.17 -10.91
C LYS A 77 -15.45 15.03 -11.94
N PRO A 78 -16.66 14.71 -12.44
CA PRO A 78 -16.87 13.58 -13.34
C PRO A 78 -15.98 13.58 -14.58
N TRP A 79 -15.72 14.74 -15.17
CA TRP A 79 -14.86 14.87 -16.35
C TRP A 79 -13.38 14.55 -16.05
N VAL A 80 -12.88 14.88 -14.85
CA VAL A 80 -11.51 14.55 -14.42
C VAL A 80 -11.37 13.04 -14.25
N ARG A 81 -12.36 12.41 -13.60
CA ARG A 81 -12.42 10.95 -13.46
C ARG A 81 -12.38 10.26 -14.83
N ASP A 82 -13.16 10.76 -15.79
CA ASP A 82 -13.24 10.17 -17.13
C ASP A 82 -11.92 10.32 -17.90
N ILE A 83 -11.26 11.47 -17.83
CA ILE A 83 -9.95 11.69 -18.45
C ILE A 83 -8.90 10.79 -17.78
N LEU A 84 -8.84 10.77 -16.45
CA LEU A 84 -7.89 9.95 -15.70
C LEU A 84 -8.04 8.48 -16.08
N ARG A 85 -9.28 7.97 -16.05
CA ARG A 85 -9.58 6.58 -16.35
C ARG A 85 -9.22 6.21 -17.78
N LYS A 86 -9.63 7.00 -18.76
CA LYS A 86 -9.32 6.72 -20.18
C LYS A 86 -7.82 6.84 -20.46
N GLY A 87 -7.17 7.88 -19.93
CA GLY A 87 -5.74 8.13 -20.12
C GLY A 87 -4.88 7.04 -19.49
N LEU A 88 -5.18 6.68 -18.24
CA LEU A 88 -4.43 5.67 -17.49
C LEU A 88 -4.50 4.29 -18.16
N ILE A 89 -5.71 3.86 -18.54
CA ILE A 89 -5.87 2.57 -19.22
C ILE A 89 -5.20 2.57 -20.59
N ARG A 90 -5.32 3.65 -21.37
CA ARG A 90 -4.64 3.76 -22.67
C ARG A 90 -3.12 3.68 -22.55
N ALA A 91 -2.54 4.34 -21.55
CA ALA A 91 -1.10 4.30 -21.32
C ALA A 91 -0.62 2.89 -20.91
N ALA A 92 -1.45 2.14 -20.18
CA ALA A 92 -1.10 0.82 -19.66
C ALA A 92 -1.45 -0.34 -20.61
N GLN A 93 -2.40 -0.18 -21.53
CA GLN A 93 -3.03 -1.27 -22.30
C GLN A 93 -2.05 -2.19 -23.05
N ASN A 94 -0.92 -1.64 -23.52
CA ASN A 94 0.04 -2.37 -24.35
C ASN A 94 1.40 -2.59 -23.66
N THR A 95 1.46 -2.37 -22.35
CA THR A 95 2.69 -2.43 -21.56
C THR A 95 2.44 -3.16 -20.24
N GLU A 96 3.39 -3.97 -19.78
CA GLU A 96 3.34 -4.51 -18.42
C GLU A 96 3.53 -3.35 -17.45
N THR A 97 2.44 -2.92 -16.82
CA THR A 97 2.42 -1.65 -16.09
C THR A 97 2.07 -1.90 -14.63
N TRP A 98 2.89 -1.37 -13.73
CA TRP A 98 2.51 -1.21 -12.33
C TRP A 98 1.94 0.18 -12.12
N ILE A 99 0.77 0.26 -11.48
CA ILE A 99 0.11 1.50 -11.10
C ILE A 99 0.17 1.62 -9.58
N LEU A 100 0.96 2.56 -9.07
CA LEU A 100 1.07 2.84 -7.64
C LEU A 100 0.07 3.94 -7.25
N THR A 101 -0.66 3.73 -6.16
CA THR A 101 -1.65 4.68 -5.66
C THR A 101 -1.80 4.58 -4.13
N GLY A 102 -2.55 5.48 -3.50
CA GLY A 102 -2.68 5.57 -2.04
C GLY A 102 -3.46 4.42 -1.37
N GLY A 103 -4.03 3.49 -2.14
CA GLY A 103 -4.65 2.26 -1.63
C GLY A 103 -5.95 2.40 -0.82
N LEU A 104 -6.33 3.63 -0.43
CA LEU A 104 -7.60 3.92 0.24
C LEU A 104 -8.75 4.06 -0.77
N ARG A 105 -9.97 3.72 -0.36
CA ARG A 105 -11.18 3.77 -1.22
C ARG A 105 -11.76 5.20 -1.32
N GLU A 106 -10.90 6.18 -1.49
CA GLU A 106 -11.25 7.61 -1.49
C GLU A 106 -10.49 8.37 -2.58
N GLY A 107 -10.98 9.57 -2.90
CA GLY A 107 -10.35 10.47 -3.86
C GLY A 107 -9.91 9.79 -5.16
N VAL A 108 -8.67 10.10 -5.56
CA VAL A 108 -8.08 9.65 -6.83
C VAL A 108 -7.82 8.15 -6.83
N SER A 109 -7.41 7.59 -5.69
CA SER A 109 -7.13 6.15 -5.52
C SER A 109 -8.35 5.29 -5.85
N ARG A 110 -9.55 5.74 -5.46
CA ARG A 110 -10.81 5.07 -5.85
C ARG A 110 -11.01 5.06 -7.36
N CYS A 111 -10.81 6.19 -8.03
CA CYS A 111 -10.96 6.29 -9.49
C CYS A 111 -9.97 5.40 -10.24
N VAL A 112 -8.73 5.29 -9.74
CA VAL A 112 -7.72 4.37 -10.26
C VAL A 112 -8.18 2.92 -10.13
N GLY A 113 -8.64 2.52 -8.95
CA GLY A 113 -9.15 1.16 -8.71
C GLY A 113 -10.34 0.80 -9.62
N GLU A 114 -11.29 1.72 -9.79
CA GLU A 114 -12.42 1.55 -10.70
C GLU A 114 -11.97 1.45 -12.17
N ALA A 115 -10.97 2.24 -12.59
CA ALA A 115 -10.41 2.17 -13.93
C ALA A 115 -9.76 0.81 -14.24
N VAL A 116 -8.93 0.31 -13.31
CA VAL A 116 -8.21 -0.96 -13.47
C VAL A 116 -9.17 -2.15 -13.43
N LYS A 117 -10.15 -2.14 -12.52
CA LYS A 117 -11.18 -3.18 -12.45
C LYS A 117 -11.94 -3.30 -13.76
N ASP A 118 -12.37 -2.17 -14.31
CA ASP A 118 -13.21 -2.17 -15.51
C ASP A 118 -12.41 -2.52 -16.77
N HIS A 119 -11.10 -2.23 -16.80
CA HIS A 119 -10.21 -2.76 -17.82
C HIS A 119 -10.11 -4.29 -17.75
N GLY A 120 -9.92 -4.87 -16.55
CA GLY A 120 -9.87 -6.31 -16.36
C GLY A 120 -11.16 -7.04 -16.72
N ALA A 121 -12.33 -6.43 -16.49
CA ALA A 121 -13.62 -7.00 -16.87
C ALA A 121 -13.86 -7.04 -18.39
N VAL A 122 -13.25 -6.11 -19.14
CA VAL A 122 -13.37 -6.01 -20.61
C VAL A 122 -12.27 -6.81 -21.33
N ALA A 123 -11.11 -7.01 -20.68
CA ALA A 123 -10.01 -7.78 -21.22
C ALA A 123 -10.42 -9.26 -21.40
N SER A 124 -10.53 -9.70 -22.64
CA SER A 124 -10.77 -11.12 -22.97
C SER A 124 -9.56 -11.98 -22.56
N ALA A 125 -9.82 -13.20 -22.10
CA ALA A 125 -8.89 -14.11 -21.41
C ALA A 125 -7.63 -14.57 -22.19
N GLY A 126 -7.28 -13.96 -23.34
CA GLY A 126 -6.30 -14.52 -24.27
C GLY A 126 -5.12 -13.65 -24.70
N SER A 127 -5.07 -12.33 -24.47
CA SER A 127 -4.02 -11.52 -25.15
C SER A 127 -3.64 -10.14 -24.57
N GLN A 128 -4.22 -9.66 -23.46
CA GLN A 128 -3.83 -8.33 -22.95
C GLN A 128 -2.75 -8.41 -21.85
N LYS A 129 -1.74 -7.55 -21.97
CA LYS A 129 -0.67 -7.42 -20.98
C LYS A 129 -1.27 -6.98 -19.64
N LYS A 130 -0.75 -7.56 -18.55
CA LYS A 130 -1.34 -7.43 -17.22
C LYS A 130 -1.04 -6.06 -16.63
N VAL A 131 -2.10 -5.27 -16.39
CA VAL A 131 -2.04 -4.05 -15.57
C VAL A 131 -2.19 -4.45 -14.10
N ILE A 132 -1.26 -4.02 -13.24
CA ILE A 132 -1.25 -4.35 -11.82
C ILE A 132 -1.37 -3.07 -11.00
N ALA A 133 -2.40 -2.98 -10.17
CA ALA A 133 -2.56 -1.88 -9.21
C ALA A 133 -1.93 -2.26 -7.86
N ILE A 134 -1.10 -1.36 -7.32
CA ILE A 134 -0.43 -1.49 -6.03
C ILE A 134 -0.87 -0.32 -5.16
N GLY A 135 -1.55 -0.62 -4.05
CA GLY A 135 -1.99 0.36 -3.08
C GLY A 135 -1.02 0.48 -1.90
N VAL A 136 -0.53 1.70 -1.63
CA VAL A 136 0.30 2.02 -0.46
C VAL A 136 -0.50 2.92 0.45
N ALA A 137 -1.03 2.35 1.54
CA ALA A 137 -1.91 3.06 2.46
C ALA A 137 -1.30 3.12 3.88
N PRO A 138 -1.43 4.26 4.58
CA PRO A 138 -1.08 4.34 5.99
C PRO A 138 -1.93 3.37 6.82
N TRP A 139 -1.29 2.48 7.58
CA TRP A 139 -1.99 1.47 8.39
C TRP A 139 -3.01 2.08 9.36
N GLY A 140 -2.71 3.29 9.87
CA GLY A 140 -3.59 4.05 10.77
C GLY A 140 -4.94 4.41 10.16
N LEU A 141 -5.04 4.51 8.84
CA LEU A 141 -6.25 4.89 8.09
C LEU A 141 -7.02 3.68 7.55
N VAL A 142 -6.46 2.47 7.64
CA VAL A 142 -7.14 1.25 7.20
C VAL A 142 -8.29 0.91 8.17
N TYR A 143 -9.51 0.93 7.66
CA TYR A 143 -10.70 0.53 8.42
C TYR A 143 -10.68 -0.96 8.76
N ASN A 144 -11.18 -1.34 9.93
CA ASN A 144 -11.17 -2.72 10.43
C ASN A 144 -9.79 -3.41 10.44
N ARG A 145 -8.68 -2.66 10.48
CA ARG A 145 -7.31 -3.19 10.50
C ARG A 145 -7.02 -4.25 11.58
N LYS A 146 -7.79 -4.25 12.68
CA LYS A 146 -7.70 -5.26 13.74
C LYS A 146 -8.02 -6.67 13.24
N GLN A 147 -8.90 -6.82 12.24
CA GLN A 147 -9.26 -8.11 11.65
C GLN A 147 -8.17 -8.67 10.72
N LEU A 148 -7.26 -7.81 10.26
CA LEU A 148 -6.14 -8.17 9.38
C LEU A 148 -4.90 -8.66 10.16
N ARG A 149 -4.92 -8.55 11.49
CA ARG A 149 -3.88 -9.11 12.36
C ARG A 149 -4.17 -10.59 12.55
N ARG A 150 -3.18 -11.44 12.30
CA ARG A 150 -3.27 -12.86 12.65
C ARG A 150 -3.26 -13.00 14.17
N ARG A 151 -4.09 -13.92 14.67
CA ARG A 151 -3.97 -14.40 16.05
C ARG A 151 -2.69 -15.23 16.16
N ALA A 152 -1.97 -15.05 17.27
CA ALA A 152 -0.75 -15.80 17.58
C ALA A 152 -0.96 -17.33 17.62
N ASP A 153 -2.20 -17.81 17.81
CA ASP A 153 -2.51 -19.25 17.95
C ASP A 153 -2.56 -20.05 16.64
N ARG A 154 -2.36 -19.43 15.46
CA ARG A 154 -2.31 -20.15 14.18
C ARG A 154 -0.89 -20.17 13.62
N GLN A 155 -0.08 -21.11 14.10
CA GLN A 155 1.19 -21.45 13.47
C GLN A 155 0.90 -21.99 12.05
N VAL A 156 1.34 -21.28 11.03
CA VAL A 156 1.29 -21.75 9.63
C VAL A 156 2.72 -22.05 9.19
N PRO A 157 2.99 -23.19 8.53
CA PRO A 157 4.33 -23.49 8.02
C PRO A 157 4.83 -22.36 7.10
N GLY A 158 6.01 -21.81 7.37
CA GLY A 158 6.62 -20.71 6.58
C GLY A 158 6.70 -19.33 7.29
N SER A 159 6.42 -19.26 8.60
CA SER A 159 6.59 -18.05 9.42
C SER A 159 8.03 -17.52 9.49
N ASP A 160 9.01 -18.36 9.16
CA ASP A 160 10.43 -18.06 9.34
C ASP A 160 10.94 -16.99 8.35
N CYS A 161 10.23 -16.76 7.25
CA CYS A 161 10.59 -15.74 6.25
C CYS A 161 10.32 -14.29 6.71
N PHE A 162 9.59 -14.09 7.80
CA PHE A 162 9.15 -12.76 8.27
C PHE A 162 9.72 -12.37 9.64
N SER A 163 10.67 -13.14 10.16
CA SER A 163 11.45 -12.78 11.34
C SER A 163 12.68 -11.97 10.90
N PRO A 164 12.87 -10.74 11.39
CA PRO A 164 14.18 -10.09 11.25
C PRO A 164 15.20 -10.91 12.06
N ARG A 165 16.41 -11.10 11.50
CA ARG A 165 17.54 -11.61 12.27
C ARG A 165 18.00 -10.57 13.27
#